data_AF-A0A8J3LJS4-F1
#
_entry.id   AF-A0A8J3LJS4-F1
#
_cell.length_a   1.000
_cell.length_b   1.000
_cell.length_c   1.000
_cell.angle_alpha   90.00
_cell.angle_beta   90.00
_cell.angle_gamma   90.00
#
_symmetry.space_group_name_H-M   'P 1'
#
loop_
_entity.id
_entity.type
_entity.pdbx_description
1 polymer ?
#
loop_
_entity_poly.entity_id
_entity_poly.type
_entity_poly.pdbx_seq_one_letter_code
_entity_poly.pdbx_strand_id
1 'polypeptide(L)'
;MEFEARVAALAEKVRNQRDVILTEEAAKNAFIMPFISLILGYDVFDPMEVVPEYIADVGIKKGEKVDYAIMRNGEVQILIECKQPRDALRIEHASQLYRYFAVTNARIALLTNGQVYHFYTDLDAPNKMDAKPFLVLDLDDVDEALLPELRKLTKEAFDLDSIISAAEELKYLGQIKREMAAQFREPEDDWVKFFTTRAYDGMFTQKVREQFRALVAKAATQFVRDQVNERLKSALYTNIPKQAGAPAEVLDSEDVALSDVSRDTEVETTLEELTGYQIVKAIACIEVKPQRVVCRDAKSYFAVLLDDNNRKPIARLHFNGKARKYLGTFDANKTETRHLIESMDDIYLHADAIRHAVRSLLGESA
;
A
#
# COMPACT_ATOMS: atom_id res chain seq x y z
N MET A 1 -3.51 -15.18 12.91
CA MET A 1 -3.76 -15.88 11.63
C MET A 1 -5.24 -16.04 11.36
N GLU A 2 -6.06 -16.51 12.31
CA GLU A 2 -7.51 -16.69 12.05
C GLU A 2 -8.25 -15.37 11.81
N PHE A 3 -8.02 -14.35 12.64
CA PHE A 3 -8.65 -13.03 12.49
C PHE A 3 -8.32 -12.35 11.16
N GLU A 4 -7.03 -12.34 10.79
CA GLU A 4 -6.56 -11.73 9.55
C GLU A 4 -7.15 -12.45 8.33
N ALA A 5 -7.30 -13.78 8.40
CA ALA A 5 -8.00 -14.55 7.38
C ALA A 5 -9.49 -14.20 7.27
N ARG A 6 -10.18 -13.96 8.40
CA ARG A 6 -11.58 -13.49 8.38
C ARG A 6 -11.72 -12.11 7.72
N VAL A 7 -10.81 -11.18 8.05
CA VAL A 7 -10.78 -9.84 7.42
C VAL A 7 -10.51 -9.97 5.92
N ALA A 8 -9.52 -10.77 5.52
CA ALA A 8 -9.17 -10.99 4.12
C ALA A 8 -10.33 -11.60 3.32
N ALA A 9 -11.04 -12.57 3.89
CA ALA A 9 -12.21 -13.20 3.26
C ALA A 9 -13.36 -12.19 3.06
N LEU A 10 -13.62 -11.33 4.05
CA LEU A 10 -14.63 -10.28 3.90
C LEU A 10 -14.21 -9.22 2.87
N ALA A 11 -12.94 -8.82 2.86
CA ALA A 11 -12.37 -7.92 1.87
C ALA A 11 -12.51 -8.47 0.44
N GLU A 12 -12.22 -9.76 0.24
CA GLU A 12 -12.42 -10.43 -1.04
C GLU A 12 -13.89 -10.45 -1.45
N LYS A 13 -14.81 -10.72 -0.51
CA LYS A 13 -16.25 -10.66 -0.76
C LYS A 13 -16.69 -9.27 -1.21
N VAL A 14 -16.20 -8.21 -0.55
CA VAL A 14 -16.49 -6.82 -0.94
C VAL A 14 -15.99 -6.54 -2.36
N ARG A 15 -14.75 -6.90 -2.69
CA ARG A 15 -14.20 -6.71 -4.06
C ARG A 15 -15.04 -7.41 -5.13
N ASN A 16 -15.50 -8.62 -4.85
CA ASN A 16 -16.27 -9.42 -5.81
C ASN A 16 -17.73 -8.96 -5.95
N GLN A 17 -18.32 -8.37 -4.92
CA GLN A 17 -19.77 -8.11 -4.87
C GLN A 17 -20.14 -6.63 -4.83
N ARG A 18 -19.19 -5.70 -4.57
CA ARG A 18 -19.48 -4.26 -4.47
C ARG A 18 -20.24 -3.71 -5.67
N ASP A 19 -20.05 -4.30 -6.85
CA ASP A 19 -20.66 -3.79 -8.07
C ASP A 19 -22.14 -4.13 -8.25
N VAL A 20 -22.58 -5.21 -7.58
CA VAL A 20 -23.96 -5.69 -7.63
C VAL A 20 -24.78 -5.28 -6.40
N ILE A 21 -24.12 -4.79 -5.33
CA ILE A 21 -24.78 -4.27 -4.13
C ILE A 21 -25.16 -2.80 -4.35
N LEU A 22 -26.45 -2.56 -4.59
CA LEU A 22 -26.98 -1.24 -4.99
C LEU A 22 -27.76 -0.52 -3.89
N THR A 23 -28.21 -1.23 -2.85
CA THR A 23 -29.04 -0.65 -1.78
C THR A 23 -28.33 -0.73 -0.44
N GLU A 24 -28.68 0.20 0.45
CA GLU A 24 -28.18 0.21 1.82
C GLU A 24 -28.51 -1.10 2.55
N GLU A 25 -29.76 -1.59 2.44
CA GLU A 25 -30.17 -2.88 3.01
C GLU A 25 -29.38 -4.07 2.44
N ALA A 26 -29.03 -4.04 1.15
CA ALA A 26 -28.18 -5.07 0.57
C ALA A 26 -26.75 -5.01 1.14
N ALA A 27 -26.18 -3.82 1.35
CA ALA A 27 -24.86 -3.69 2.00
C ALA A 27 -24.89 -4.09 3.47
N LYS A 28 -25.95 -3.73 4.20
CA LYS A 28 -26.18 -4.19 5.58
C LYS A 28 -26.11 -5.70 5.68
N ASN A 29 -26.85 -6.41 4.82
CA ASN A 29 -26.87 -7.86 4.78
C ASN A 29 -25.58 -8.50 4.26
N ALA A 30 -25.02 -7.98 3.17
CA ALA A 30 -23.90 -8.61 2.47
C ALA A 30 -22.54 -8.34 3.14
N PHE A 31 -22.36 -7.16 3.74
CA PHE A 31 -21.05 -6.69 4.21
C PHE A 31 -21.06 -6.30 5.69
N ILE A 32 -22.00 -5.47 6.14
CA ILE A 32 -21.93 -4.85 7.48
C ILE A 32 -22.29 -5.86 8.59
N MET A 33 -23.36 -6.64 8.44
CA MET A 33 -23.68 -7.69 9.41
C MET A 33 -22.58 -8.77 9.49
N PRO A 34 -22.03 -9.26 8.36
CA PRO A 34 -20.84 -10.10 8.39
C PRO A 34 -19.63 -9.44 9.05
N PHE A 35 -19.44 -8.12 8.91
CA PHE A 35 -18.40 -7.42 9.64
C PHE A 35 -18.62 -7.46 11.16
N ILE A 36 -19.82 -7.12 11.62
CA ILE A 36 -20.19 -7.16 13.04
C ILE A 36 -20.01 -8.58 13.61
N SER A 37 -20.48 -9.59 12.89
CA SER A 37 -20.45 -10.98 13.34
C SER A 37 -19.08 -11.65 13.23
N LEU A 38 -18.44 -11.61 12.04
CA LEU A 38 -17.24 -12.39 11.78
C LEU A 38 -15.95 -11.66 12.18
N ILE A 39 -15.94 -10.33 12.10
CA ILE A 39 -14.75 -9.53 12.40
C ILE A 39 -14.80 -9.07 13.86
N LEU A 40 -15.85 -8.34 14.23
CA LEU A 40 -16.00 -7.85 15.61
C LEU A 40 -16.42 -8.95 16.59
N GLY A 41 -17.03 -10.04 16.11
CA GLY A 41 -17.39 -11.19 16.96
C GLY A 41 -18.65 -10.99 17.78
N TYR A 42 -19.49 -10.01 17.45
CA TYR A 42 -20.77 -9.78 18.14
C TYR A 42 -21.89 -10.58 17.51
N ASP A 43 -22.78 -11.15 18.32
CA ASP A 43 -23.90 -11.94 17.82
C ASP A 43 -25.02 -11.05 17.27
N VAL A 44 -25.13 -10.97 15.94
CA VAL A 44 -26.17 -10.22 15.23
C VAL A 44 -27.58 -10.83 15.39
N PHE A 45 -27.68 -12.05 15.92
CA PHE A 45 -28.94 -12.73 16.20
C PHE A 45 -29.37 -12.63 17.66
N ASP A 46 -28.52 -12.11 18.55
CA ASP A 46 -28.88 -11.81 19.93
C ASP A 46 -29.30 -10.33 20.06
N PRO A 47 -30.59 -10.02 20.23
CA PRO A 47 -31.08 -8.65 20.38
C PRO A 47 -30.66 -8.01 21.70
N MET A 48 -30.07 -8.76 22.65
CA MET A 48 -29.45 -8.19 23.84
C MET A 48 -28.01 -7.74 23.60
N GLU A 49 -27.42 -8.12 22.47
CA GLU A 49 -26.04 -7.84 22.11
C GLU A 49 -25.94 -6.90 20.91
N VAL A 50 -26.69 -7.15 19.83
CA VAL A 50 -26.77 -6.28 18.66
C VAL A 50 -28.24 -5.88 18.46
N VAL A 51 -28.54 -4.61 18.71
CA VAL A 51 -29.89 -4.06 18.57
C VAL A 51 -29.99 -3.35 17.22
N PRO A 52 -30.72 -3.90 16.23
CA PRO A 52 -31.02 -3.19 15.00
C PRO A 52 -32.04 -2.07 15.26
N GLU A 53 -31.99 -1.01 14.44
CA GLU A 53 -32.92 0.12 14.53
C GLU A 53 -33.02 0.73 15.95
N TYR A 54 -31.90 0.83 16.64
CA TYR A 54 -31.83 1.33 18.02
C TYR A 54 -32.34 2.77 18.11
N ILE A 55 -33.34 3.00 18.96
CA ILE A 55 -33.95 4.31 19.15
C ILE A 55 -33.04 5.17 20.04
N ALA A 56 -32.50 6.24 19.47
CA ALA A 56 -31.68 7.23 20.17
C ALA A 56 -32.40 8.58 20.14
N ASP A 57 -33.44 8.73 20.96
CA ASP A 57 -34.26 9.94 20.99
C ASP A 57 -33.48 11.14 21.53
N VAL A 58 -33.50 12.27 20.79
CA VAL A 58 -32.80 13.51 21.14
C VAL A 58 -33.81 14.65 21.35
N GLY A 59 -34.01 15.06 22.61
CA GLY A 59 -34.83 16.23 22.94
C GLY A 59 -36.27 16.13 22.41
N ILE A 60 -36.64 16.99 21.45
CA ILE A 60 -38.01 17.12 20.92
C ILE A 60 -38.24 16.23 19.68
N LYS A 61 -37.18 15.69 19.05
CA LYS A 61 -37.30 14.79 17.89
C LYS A 61 -37.40 13.35 18.39
N LYS A 62 -38.63 12.84 18.40
CA LYS A 62 -38.93 11.44 18.72
C LYS A 62 -38.84 10.56 17.47
N GLY A 63 -38.34 9.35 17.65
CA GLY A 63 -38.35 8.29 16.65
C GLY A 63 -37.11 8.25 15.75
N GLU A 64 -36.01 8.89 16.14
CA GLU A 64 -34.75 8.73 15.41
C GLU A 64 -34.04 7.44 15.78
N LYS A 65 -33.53 6.76 14.77
CA LYS A 65 -32.98 5.41 14.88
C LYS A 65 -31.57 5.37 14.30
N VAL A 66 -30.70 4.64 14.98
CA VAL A 66 -29.41 4.16 14.50
C VAL A 66 -29.60 2.77 13.91
N ASP A 67 -28.87 2.44 12.83
CA ASP A 67 -29.00 1.13 12.19
C ASP A 67 -28.66 -0.03 13.10
N TYR A 68 -27.54 0.03 13.82
CA TYR A 68 -27.18 -0.96 14.85
C TYR A 68 -26.56 -0.33 16.08
N ALA A 69 -26.94 -0.82 17.26
CA ALA A 69 -26.24 -0.56 18.51
C ALA A 69 -25.66 -1.86 19.06
N ILE A 70 -24.37 -1.84 19.42
CA ILE A 70 -23.74 -2.94 20.15
C ILE A 70 -23.85 -2.66 21.64
N MET A 71 -24.44 -3.62 22.35
CA MET A 71 -24.74 -3.59 23.77
C MET A 71 -23.72 -4.42 24.54
N ARG A 72 -23.29 -3.91 25.70
CA ARG A 72 -22.52 -4.69 26.67
C ARG A 72 -22.99 -4.34 28.07
N ASN A 73 -23.32 -5.36 28.87
CA ASN A 73 -23.84 -5.19 30.24
C ASN A 73 -25.08 -4.27 30.32
N GLY A 74 -25.92 -4.26 29.28
CA GLY A 74 -27.12 -3.43 29.21
C GLY A 74 -26.88 -1.98 28.77
N GLU A 75 -25.64 -1.59 28.48
CA GLU A 75 -25.29 -0.25 28.00
C GLU A 75 -24.82 -0.27 26.55
N VAL A 76 -25.14 0.78 25.80
CA VAL A 76 -24.66 0.96 24.43
C VAL A 76 -23.17 1.28 24.45
N GLN A 77 -22.37 0.48 23.76
CA GLN A 77 -20.92 0.70 23.65
C GLN A 77 -20.53 1.28 22.28
N ILE A 78 -21.13 0.76 21.21
CA ILE A 78 -20.83 1.16 19.83
C ILE A 78 -22.13 1.47 19.09
N LEU A 79 -22.21 2.64 18.45
CA LEU A 79 -23.27 2.97 17.50
C LEU A 79 -22.77 2.77 16.06
N ILE A 80 -23.58 2.18 15.20
CA ILE A 80 -23.22 1.91 13.81
C ILE A 80 -24.29 2.50 12.89
N GLU A 81 -23.88 3.44 12.05
CA GLU A 81 -24.71 4.03 11.00
C GLU A 81 -24.18 3.59 9.64
N CYS A 82 -25.11 3.14 8.82
CA CYS A 82 -24.87 2.65 7.48
C CYS A 82 -25.24 3.75 6.48
N LYS A 83 -24.57 3.74 5.33
CA LYS A 83 -24.88 4.59 4.19
C LYS A 83 -24.96 3.76 2.93
N GLN A 84 -25.49 4.37 1.87
CA GLN A 84 -25.59 3.69 0.59
C GLN A 84 -24.22 3.20 0.12
N PRO A 85 -24.17 2.02 -0.52
CA PRO A 85 -22.95 1.51 -1.12
C PRO A 85 -22.40 2.54 -2.13
N ARG A 86 -21.07 2.65 -2.23
CA ARG A 86 -20.35 3.55 -3.16
C ARG A 86 -20.46 5.04 -2.86
N ASP A 87 -21.34 5.47 -1.95
CA ASP A 87 -21.32 6.85 -1.48
C ASP A 87 -20.04 7.12 -0.69
N ALA A 88 -19.41 8.26 -0.98
CA ALA A 88 -18.30 8.74 -0.19
C ALA A 88 -18.81 9.08 1.23
N LEU A 89 -18.14 8.53 2.24
CA LEU A 89 -18.45 8.84 3.63
C LEU A 89 -18.02 10.28 3.93
N ARG A 90 -19.00 11.18 4.06
CA ARG A 90 -18.75 12.59 4.40
C ARG A 90 -19.16 12.88 5.84
N ILE A 91 -18.47 13.82 6.48
CA ILE A 91 -18.81 14.31 7.83
C ILE A 91 -20.25 14.82 7.93
N GLU A 92 -20.79 15.39 6.84
CA GLU A 92 -22.19 15.83 6.77
C GLU A 92 -23.17 14.67 7.01
N HIS A 93 -22.78 13.45 6.62
CA HIS A 93 -23.53 12.21 6.85
C HIS A 93 -23.40 11.71 8.29
N ALA A 94 -22.40 12.21 9.04
CA ALA A 94 -22.20 11.89 10.45
C ALA A 94 -23.06 12.75 11.40
N SER A 95 -23.78 13.78 10.88
CA SER A 95 -24.68 14.66 11.65
C SER A 95 -25.76 13.89 12.45
N GLN A 96 -26.17 12.72 11.98
CA GLN A 96 -27.01 11.79 12.73
C GLN A 96 -26.23 11.17 13.89
N LEU A 97 -25.07 10.59 13.60
CA LEU A 97 -24.15 10.01 14.59
C LEU A 97 -23.81 10.98 15.72
N TYR A 98 -23.47 12.25 15.44
CA TYR A 98 -23.17 13.26 16.48
C TYR A 98 -24.32 13.41 17.49
N ARG A 99 -25.56 13.35 17.01
CA ARG A 99 -26.74 13.56 17.85
C ARG A 99 -27.03 12.34 18.71
N TYR A 100 -26.86 11.14 18.15
CA TYR A 100 -27.02 9.87 18.88
C TYR A 100 -25.92 9.66 19.92
N PHE A 101 -24.68 10.00 19.56
CA PHE A 101 -23.53 9.95 20.46
C PHE A 101 -23.74 10.85 21.69
N ALA A 102 -24.33 12.03 21.51
CA ALA A 102 -24.55 12.98 22.60
C ALA A 102 -25.64 12.56 23.61
N VAL A 103 -26.51 11.61 23.28
CA VAL A 103 -27.63 11.18 24.13
C VAL A 103 -27.53 9.74 24.61
N THR A 104 -26.47 9.04 24.23
CA THR A 104 -26.20 7.65 24.64
C THR A 104 -24.91 7.61 25.46
N ASN A 105 -24.70 6.50 26.19
CA ASN A 105 -23.42 6.23 26.86
C ASN A 105 -22.37 5.67 25.87
N ALA A 106 -22.65 5.68 24.57
CA ALA A 106 -21.73 5.18 23.56
C ALA A 106 -20.47 6.05 23.54
N ARG A 107 -19.33 5.39 23.57
CA ARG A 107 -18.00 6.03 23.52
C ARG A 107 -17.29 5.80 22.19
N ILE A 108 -17.88 4.95 21.34
CA ILE A 108 -17.40 4.63 20.01
C ILE A 108 -18.57 4.71 19.05
N ALA A 109 -18.34 5.27 17.86
CA ALA A 109 -19.31 5.22 16.78
C ALA A 109 -18.64 4.90 15.45
N LEU A 110 -19.40 4.23 14.59
CA LEU A 110 -18.96 3.70 13.32
C LEU A 110 -19.88 4.22 12.21
N LEU A 111 -19.29 4.84 11.19
CA LEU A 111 -19.97 5.20 9.95
C LEU A 111 -19.41 4.33 8.82
N THR A 112 -20.27 3.63 8.07
CA THR A 112 -19.82 2.73 7.01
C THR A 112 -20.77 2.64 5.82
N ASN A 113 -20.24 2.32 4.64
CA ASN A 113 -21.00 1.93 3.45
C ASN A 113 -20.79 0.45 3.08
N GLY A 114 -20.23 -0.35 4.00
CA GLY A 114 -19.88 -1.76 3.80
C GLY A 114 -18.49 -2.01 3.22
N GLN A 115 -17.89 -1.04 2.52
CA GLN A 115 -16.49 -1.11 2.06
C GLN A 115 -15.55 -0.36 3.02
N VAL A 116 -15.88 0.90 3.32
CA VAL A 116 -15.09 1.78 4.17
C VAL A 116 -15.75 1.90 5.54
N TYR A 117 -14.95 1.86 6.60
CA TYR A 117 -15.39 1.91 7.99
C TYR A 117 -14.65 3.05 8.68
N HIS A 118 -15.38 4.06 9.17
CA HIS A 118 -14.83 5.18 9.91
C HIS A 118 -15.22 5.07 11.38
N PHE A 119 -14.23 4.89 12.24
CA PHE A 119 -14.42 4.80 13.68
C PHE A 119 -14.14 6.15 14.34
N TYR A 120 -15.08 6.59 15.16
CA TYR A 120 -15.06 7.83 15.91
C TYR A 120 -15.15 7.53 17.40
N THR A 121 -14.63 8.47 18.17
CA THR A 121 -14.74 8.51 19.63
C THR A 121 -14.90 9.98 20.03
N ASP A 122 -14.90 10.27 21.32
CA ASP A 122 -15.11 11.57 21.95
C ASP A 122 -13.89 11.93 22.82
N LEU A 123 -12.74 12.05 22.17
CA LEU A 123 -11.49 12.44 22.82
C LEU A 123 -11.44 13.96 23.03
N ASP A 124 -12.00 14.74 22.11
CA ASP A 124 -11.96 16.21 22.20
C ASP A 124 -12.84 16.75 23.32
N ALA A 125 -14.01 16.16 23.53
CA ALA A 125 -14.90 16.50 24.62
C ALA A 125 -15.80 15.31 24.99
N PRO A 126 -16.01 15.01 26.28
CA PRO A 126 -16.87 13.91 26.71
C PRO A 126 -18.27 13.98 26.11
N ASN A 127 -18.78 12.84 25.63
CA ASN A 127 -20.09 12.70 24.99
C ASN A 127 -20.27 13.57 23.74
N LYS A 128 -19.17 14.03 23.13
CA LYS A 128 -19.18 14.75 21.86
C LYS A 128 -18.23 14.06 20.92
N MET A 129 -18.81 13.37 19.94
CA MET A 129 -18.06 12.71 18.89
C MET A 129 -17.08 13.68 18.21
N ASP A 130 -15.87 13.19 17.96
CA ASP A 130 -14.80 13.92 17.30
C ASP A 130 -15.12 14.20 15.84
N ALA A 131 -14.56 15.29 15.31
CA ALA A 131 -14.77 15.68 13.92
C ALA A 131 -14.13 14.72 12.90
N LYS A 132 -13.09 13.99 13.31
CA LYS A 132 -12.28 13.13 12.44
C LYS A 132 -12.25 11.72 13.03
N PRO A 133 -12.33 10.68 12.19
CA PRO A 133 -12.19 9.32 12.67
C PRO A 133 -10.77 9.08 13.18
N PHE A 134 -10.64 8.28 14.23
CA PHE A 134 -9.34 7.84 14.75
C PHE A 134 -8.81 6.61 13.98
N LEU A 135 -9.70 5.81 13.42
CA LEU A 135 -9.38 4.64 12.61
C LEU A 135 -10.23 4.63 11.33
N VAL A 136 -9.60 4.39 10.19
CA VAL A 136 -10.24 4.22 8.88
C VAL A 136 -9.80 2.90 8.30
N LEU A 137 -10.73 1.97 8.13
CA LEU A 137 -10.48 0.70 7.47
C LEU A 137 -11.15 0.71 6.09
N ASP A 138 -10.38 0.47 5.03
CA ASP A 138 -10.89 0.21 3.68
C ASP A 138 -10.73 -1.28 3.39
N LEU A 139 -11.83 -1.97 3.12
CA LEU A 139 -11.80 -3.40 2.77
C LEU A 139 -11.35 -3.66 1.33
N ASP A 140 -11.29 -2.64 0.47
CA ASP A 140 -10.68 -2.79 -0.86
C ASP A 140 -9.15 -2.85 -0.76
N ASP A 141 -8.57 -1.99 0.09
CA ASP A 141 -7.14 -1.85 0.35
C ASP A 141 -6.86 -1.86 1.86
N VAL A 142 -6.78 -3.07 2.42
CA VAL A 142 -6.61 -3.27 3.87
C VAL A 142 -5.16 -2.98 4.26
N ASP A 143 -4.96 -1.92 5.04
CA ASP A 143 -3.68 -1.68 5.72
C ASP A 143 -3.51 -2.65 6.90
N GLU A 144 -2.62 -3.63 6.73
CA GLU A 144 -2.33 -4.64 7.77
C GLU A 144 -1.85 -4.03 9.09
N ALA A 145 -1.25 -2.83 9.06
CA ALA A 145 -0.80 -2.14 10.27
C ALA A 145 -1.96 -1.71 11.17
N LEU A 146 -3.19 -1.63 10.64
CA LEU A 146 -4.39 -1.27 11.38
C LEU A 146 -5.09 -2.49 12.03
N LEU A 147 -4.74 -3.71 11.64
CA LEU A 147 -5.40 -4.93 12.15
C LEU A 147 -5.25 -5.14 13.66
N PRO A 148 -4.11 -4.81 14.32
CA PRO A 148 -4.02 -4.87 15.78
C PRO A 148 -5.03 -3.95 16.47
N GLU A 149 -5.26 -2.77 15.90
CA GLU A 149 -6.19 -1.77 16.44
C GLU A 149 -7.65 -2.17 16.20
N LEU A 150 -7.94 -2.72 15.01
CA LEU A 150 -9.24 -3.32 14.73
C LEU A 150 -9.53 -4.49 15.68
N ARG A 151 -8.53 -5.29 16.05
CA ARG A 151 -8.70 -6.42 16.98
C ARG A 151 -9.17 -5.96 18.37
N LYS A 152 -8.75 -4.78 18.84
CA LYS A 152 -9.20 -4.22 20.13
C LYS A 152 -10.71 -3.94 20.15
N LEU A 153 -11.34 -3.77 19.00
CA LEU A 153 -12.78 -3.53 18.88
C LEU A 153 -13.61 -4.83 18.90
N THR A 154 -12.96 -5.99 18.90
CA THR A 154 -13.67 -7.29 18.93
C THR A 154 -14.21 -7.61 20.32
N LYS A 155 -15.34 -8.31 20.41
CA LYS A 155 -16.01 -8.70 21.66
C LYS A 155 -15.05 -9.27 22.71
N GLU A 156 -14.12 -10.14 22.28
CA GLU A 156 -13.18 -10.83 23.17
C GLU A 156 -12.11 -9.89 23.75
N ALA A 157 -11.66 -8.91 22.96
CA ALA A 157 -10.57 -7.99 23.32
C ALA A 157 -11.04 -6.58 23.70
N PHE A 158 -12.36 -6.34 23.69
CA PHE A 158 -12.92 -5.01 23.92
C PHE A 158 -12.62 -4.55 25.34
N ASP A 159 -11.83 -3.49 25.42
CA ASP A 159 -11.53 -2.73 26.62
C ASP A 159 -11.56 -1.24 26.26
N LEU A 160 -12.54 -0.54 26.84
CA LEU A 160 -12.85 0.83 26.43
C LEU A 160 -11.68 1.78 26.69
N ASP A 161 -11.02 1.67 27.85
CA ASP A 161 -9.91 2.55 28.23
C ASP A 161 -8.70 2.35 27.29
N SER A 162 -8.36 1.10 26.97
CA SER A 162 -7.32 0.76 25.99
C SER A 162 -7.65 1.26 24.58
N ILE A 163 -8.91 1.14 24.15
CA ILE A 163 -9.35 1.65 22.84
C ILE A 163 -9.24 3.17 22.79
N ILE A 164 -9.69 3.89 23.82
CA ILE A 164 -9.62 5.35 23.88
C ILE A 164 -8.16 5.81 23.85
N SER A 165 -7.28 5.18 24.63
CA SER A 165 -5.85 5.52 24.63
C SER A 165 -5.21 5.28 23.26
N ALA A 166 -5.53 4.17 22.59
CA ALA A 166 -5.04 3.89 21.26
C ALA A 166 -5.62 4.84 20.20
N ALA A 167 -6.90 5.21 20.34
CA ALA A 167 -7.55 6.18 19.47
C ALA A 167 -6.88 7.55 19.55
N GLU A 168 -6.43 7.98 20.73
CA GLU A 168 -5.69 9.23 20.91
C GLU A 168 -4.38 9.22 20.11
N GLU A 169 -3.58 8.16 20.26
CA GLU A 169 -2.34 7.98 19.51
C GLU A 169 -2.58 7.94 17.99
N LEU A 170 -3.55 7.13 17.55
CA LEU A 170 -3.89 6.99 16.13
C LEU A 170 -4.40 8.30 15.52
N LYS A 171 -5.20 9.06 16.27
CA LYS A 171 -5.69 10.39 15.85
C LYS A 171 -4.53 11.33 15.60
N TYR A 172 -3.60 11.44 16.54
CA TYR A 172 -2.44 12.33 16.38
C TYR A 172 -1.49 11.84 15.28
N LEU A 173 -1.20 10.54 15.24
CA LEU A 173 -0.36 9.94 14.19
C LEU A 173 -0.94 10.18 12.80
N GLY A 174 -2.25 9.98 12.62
CA GLY A 174 -2.95 10.24 11.37
C GLY A 174 -2.94 11.72 10.97
N GLN A 175 -3.09 12.64 11.94
CA GLN A 175 -2.97 14.08 11.69
C GLN A 175 -1.54 14.46 11.27
N ILE A 176 -0.53 13.95 11.97
CA ILE A 176 0.88 14.18 11.65
C ILE A 176 1.22 13.64 10.26
N LYS A 177 0.82 12.41 9.92
CA LYS A 177 1.02 11.84 8.58
C LYS A 177 0.39 12.69 7.48
N ARG A 178 -0.82 13.20 7.71
CA ARG A 178 -1.50 14.09 6.75
C ARG A 178 -0.76 15.41 6.58
N GLU A 179 -0.30 16.00 7.67
CA GLU A 179 0.48 17.23 7.65
C GLU A 179 1.82 17.02 6.92
N MET A 180 2.54 15.94 7.23
CA MET A 180 3.77 15.56 6.50
C MET A 180 3.52 15.41 5.00
N ALA A 181 2.45 14.73 4.60
CA ALA A 181 2.09 14.56 3.19
C ALA A 181 1.76 15.91 2.51
N ALA A 182 1.10 16.83 3.22
CA ALA A 182 0.84 18.18 2.74
C ALA A 182 2.16 18.95 2.52
N GLN A 183 3.05 18.95 3.53
CA GLN A 183 4.36 19.60 3.45
C GLN A 183 5.26 19.01 2.34
N PHE A 184 5.13 17.71 2.03
CA PHE A 184 5.89 17.08 0.95
C PHE A 184 5.37 17.47 -0.45
N ARG A 185 4.07 17.74 -0.57
CA ARG A 185 3.44 18.20 -1.82
C ARG A 185 3.67 19.68 -2.04
N GLU A 186 3.43 20.48 -1.02
CA GLU A 186 3.54 21.94 -1.05
C GLU A 186 4.14 22.45 0.28
N PRO A 187 5.47 22.61 0.34
CA PRO A 187 6.15 23.07 1.56
C PRO A 187 5.69 24.47 2.00
N GLU A 188 5.27 24.57 3.26
CA GLU A 188 4.96 25.84 3.91
C GLU A 188 6.22 26.59 4.36
N ASP A 189 6.07 27.89 4.62
CA ASP A 189 7.19 28.79 4.94
C ASP A 189 8.01 28.30 6.14
N ASP A 190 7.36 27.76 7.18
CA ASP A 190 8.03 27.27 8.38
C ASP A 190 8.87 26.01 8.11
N TRP A 191 8.36 25.11 7.26
CA TRP A 191 9.08 23.91 6.85
C TRP A 191 10.28 24.25 5.95
N VAL A 192 10.10 25.20 5.03
CA VAL A 192 11.18 25.72 4.19
C VAL A 192 12.26 26.38 5.06
N LYS A 193 11.86 27.22 6.02
CA LYS A 193 12.77 27.88 6.96
C LYS A 193 13.55 26.88 7.81
N PHE A 194 12.89 25.83 8.29
CA PHE A 194 13.53 24.77 9.08
C PHE A 194 14.72 24.13 8.36
N PHE A 195 14.57 23.75 7.09
CA PHE A 195 15.70 23.21 6.32
C PHE A 195 16.71 24.27 5.91
N THR A 196 16.24 25.44 5.50
CA THR A 196 17.11 26.51 5.00
C THR A 196 18.11 26.94 6.08
N THR A 197 17.65 27.16 7.31
CA THR A 197 18.51 27.58 8.42
C THR A 197 19.54 26.54 8.86
N ARG A 198 19.41 25.28 8.42
CA ARG A 198 20.37 24.19 8.68
C ARG A 198 21.33 23.93 7.52
N ALA A 199 20.98 24.36 6.31
CA ALA A 199 21.74 24.13 5.09
C ALA A 199 22.39 25.41 4.52
N TYR A 200 22.01 26.58 5.03
CA TYR A 200 22.45 27.89 4.56
C TYR A 200 22.74 28.83 5.72
N ASP A 201 23.97 29.34 5.78
CA ASP A 201 24.45 30.21 6.87
C ASP A 201 24.03 31.68 6.73
N GLY A 202 23.39 32.07 5.62
CA GLY A 202 22.96 33.44 5.37
C GLY A 202 21.57 33.77 5.92
N MET A 203 21.19 35.04 5.85
CA MET A 203 19.88 35.49 6.32
C MET A 203 18.74 34.90 5.49
N PHE A 204 17.68 34.46 6.16
CA PHE A 204 16.45 33.97 5.52
C PHE A 204 15.61 35.14 4.96
N THR A 205 16.00 35.61 3.78
CA THR A 205 15.29 36.67 3.05
C THR A 205 14.19 36.10 2.16
N GLN A 206 13.28 36.94 1.65
CA GLN A 206 12.22 36.50 0.73
C GLN A 206 12.78 35.78 -0.51
N LYS A 207 13.87 36.30 -1.09
CA LYS A 207 14.52 35.69 -2.25
C LYS A 207 15.10 34.31 -1.93
N VAL A 208 15.74 34.18 -0.76
CA VAL A 208 16.26 32.89 -0.28
C VAL A 208 15.11 31.92 -0.02
N ARG A 209 14.01 32.37 0.61
CA ARG A 209 12.82 31.56 0.84
C ARG A 209 12.22 31.01 -0.46
N GLU A 210 12.05 31.85 -1.49
CA GLU A 210 11.49 31.41 -2.77
C GLU A 210 12.39 30.38 -3.47
N GLN A 211 13.70 30.60 -3.45
CA GLN A 211 14.69 29.65 -3.97
C GLN A 211 14.65 28.32 -3.20
N PHE A 212 14.67 28.37 -1.87
CA PHE A 212 14.70 27.17 -1.03
C PHE A 212 13.37 26.44 -1.02
N ARG A 213 12.22 27.11 -1.22
CA ARG A 213 10.93 26.43 -1.39
C ARG A 213 10.97 25.43 -2.55
N ALA A 214 11.51 25.86 -3.70
CA ALA A 214 11.66 24.97 -4.85
C ALA A 214 12.65 23.82 -4.59
N LEU A 215 13.76 24.10 -3.88
CA LEU A 215 14.75 23.08 -3.53
C LEU A 215 14.20 22.06 -2.52
N VAL A 216 13.48 22.50 -1.49
CA VAL A 216 12.86 21.65 -0.47
C VAL A 216 11.80 20.75 -1.10
N ALA A 217 10.94 21.28 -1.97
CA ALA A 217 9.94 20.47 -2.69
C ALA A 217 10.60 19.40 -3.57
N LYS A 218 11.66 19.77 -4.30
CA LYS A 218 12.45 18.84 -5.13
C LYS A 218 13.12 17.77 -4.28
N ALA A 219 13.76 18.15 -3.18
CA ALA A 219 14.43 17.23 -2.27
C ALA A 219 13.44 16.26 -1.60
N ALA A 220 12.28 16.74 -1.14
CA ALA A 220 11.23 15.90 -0.56
C ALA A 220 10.74 14.83 -1.55
N THR A 221 10.48 15.23 -2.80
CA THR A 221 10.07 14.30 -3.87
C THR A 221 11.15 13.27 -4.18
N GLN A 222 12.42 13.69 -4.28
CA GLN A 222 13.55 12.79 -4.52
C GLN A 222 13.74 11.82 -3.36
N PHE A 223 13.68 12.30 -2.13
CA PHE A 223 13.82 11.47 -0.94
C PHE A 223 12.77 10.35 -0.87
N VAL A 224 11.50 10.66 -1.12
CA VAL A 224 10.43 9.63 -1.17
C VAL A 224 10.70 8.62 -2.28
N ARG A 225 11.09 9.10 -3.48
CA ARG A 225 11.44 8.21 -4.60
C ARG A 225 12.59 7.29 -4.24
N ASP A 226 13.62 7.80 -3.59
CA ASP A 226 14.79 7.03 -3.19
C ASP A 226 14.44 5.98 -2.14
N GLN A 227 13.61 6.32 -1.14
CA GLN A 227 13.09 5.38 -0.15
C GLN A 227 12.23 4.26 -0.76
N VAL A 228 11.37 4.60 -1.72
CA VAL A 228 10.58 3.61 -2.46
C VAL A 228 11.49 2.69 -3.27
N ASN A 229 12.47 3.25 -3.97
CA ASN A 229 13.47 2.48 -4.72
C ASN A 229 14.31 1.58 -3.82
N GLU A 230 14.69 2.04 -2.63
CA GLU A 230 15.44 1.27 -1.64
C GLU A 230 14.62 0.11 -1.08
N ARG A 231 13.35 0.33 -0.74
CA ARG A 231 12.43 -0.74 -0.33
C ARG A 231 12.16 -1.75 -1.44
N LEU A 232 11.96 -1.29 -2.68
CA LEU A 232 11.82 -2.15 -3.86
C LEU A 232 13.07 -3.02 -4.05
N LYS A 233 14.26 -2.42 -4.00
CA LYS A 233 15.54 -3.14 -4.03
C LYS A 233 15.57 -4.19 -2.91
N SER A 234 15.34 -3.79 -1.66
CA SER A 234 15.37 -4.70 -0.51
C SER A 234 14.40 -5.88 -0.69
N ALA A 235 13.16 -5.64 -1.11
CA ALA A 235 12.16 -6.69 -1.33
C ALA A 235 12.51 -7.61 -2.52
N LEU A 236 13.16 -7.08 -3.56
CA LEU A 236 13.68 -7.86 -4.68
C LEU A 236 14.84 -8.77 -4.25
N TYR A 237 15.69 -8.34 -3.30
CA TYR A 237 16.78 -9.14 -2.77
C TYR A 237 16.34 -10.20 -1.74
N THR A 238 15.18 -10.06 -1.07
CA THR A 238 14.68 -11.06 -0.12
C THR A 238 14.17 -12.34 -0.78
N ASN A 239 13.84 -12.31 -2.09
CA ASN A 239 13.35 -13.46 -2.86
C ASN A 239 14.43 -14.16 -3.70
N ILE A 240 15.70 -13.80 -3.53
CA ILE A 240 16.83 -14.52 -4.12
C ILE A 240 17.35 -15.48 -3.04
N PRO A 241 17.29 -16.81 -3.24
CA PRO A 241 17.99 -17.71 -2.34
C PRO A 241 19.46 -17.34 -2.38
N LYS A 242 19.98 -16.79 -1.27
CA LYS A 242 21.42 -16.63 -1.05
C LYS A 242 22.05 -18.00 -1.26
N GLN A 243 22.78 -18.17 -2.36
CA GLN A 243 23.72 -19.27 -2.45
C GLN A 243 24.78 -19.04 -1.36
N ALA A 244 24.87 -19.99 -0.44
CA ALA A 244 25.88 -20.05 0.59
C ALA A 244 27.26 -20.24 -0.05
N GLY A 245 28.24 -19.43 0.37
CA GLY A 245 29.60 -19.49 -0.16
C GLY A 245 30.62 -18.57 0.54
N ALA A 246 30.77 -18.72 1.87
CA ALA A 246 32.00 -18.44 2.66
C ALA A 246 32.51 -16.97 2.79
N PRO A 247 33.45 -16.66 3.71
CA PRO A 247 33.23 -15.71 4.80
C PRO A 247 33.85 -14.33 4.57
N ALA A 248 33.28 -13.35 5.27
CA ALA A 248 33.80 -11.99 5.38
C ALA A 248 35.20 -11.96 6.02
N GLU A 249 36.16 -11.38 5.31
CA GLU A 249 37.33 -10.77 5.94
C GLU A 249 37.12 -9.26 6.04
N VAL A 250 37.40 -8.76 7.23
CA VAL A 250 37.31 -7.38 7.65
C VAL A 250 38.62 -6.72 7.25
N LEU A 251 38.62 -5.74 6.34
CA LEU A 251 39.73 -4.80 6.25
C LEU A 251 39.24 -3.38 5.95
N ASP A 252 39.80 -2.52 6.79
CA ASP A 252 39.70 -1.10 7.07
C ASP A 252 39.38 -0.09 5.96
N SER A 253 38.91 1.04 6.48
CA SER A 253 38.66 2.34 5.85
C SER A 253 39.97 2.99 5.37
N GLU A 254 39.99 3.58 4.16
CA GLU A 254 40.40 4.99 3.91
C GLU A 254 40.38 5.39 2.41
N ASP A 255 40.40 6.70 2.22
CA ASP A 255 39.90 7.53 1.11
C ASP A 255 40.72 7.60 -0.22
N VAL A 256 39.95 7.81 -1.29
CA VAL A 256 40.15 8.66 -2.50
C VAL A 256 41.48 8.62 -3.27
N ALA A 257 41.43 8.14 -4.52
CA ALA A 257 41.94 8.87 -5.70
C ALA A 257 41.45 8.29 -7.04
N LEU A 258 41.03 9.19 -7.94
CA LEU A 258 40.65 8.95 -9.33
C LEU A 258 41.84 8.51 -10.19
N SER A 259 41.76 7.35 -10.85
CA SER A 259 42.28 7.14 -12.21
C SER A 259 41.78 5.83 -12.83
N ASP A 260 41.47 5.93 -14.12
CA ASP A 260 40.77 4.98 -14.96
C ASP A 260 41.60 3.73 -15.34
N VAL A 261 40.86 2.67 -15.73
CA VAL A 261 41.28 1.43 -16.43
C VAL A 261 41.91 0.27 -15.61
N SER A 262 41.04 -0.64 -15.14
CA SER A 262 41.01 -2.04 -15.59
C SER A 262 39.83 -2.77 -14.93
N ARG A 263 38.84 -3.20 -15.74
CA ARG A 263 37.81 -4.14 -15.29
C ARG A 263 38.48 -5.49 -15.02
N ASP A 264 38.79 -5.75 -13.77
CA ASP A 264 38.95 -7.08 -13.21
C ASP A 264 37.72 -7.34 -12.33
N THR A 265 36.76 -8.12 -12.83
CA THR A 265 36.58 -9.57 -12.57
C THR A 265 35.59 -9.94 -11.46
N GLU A 266 34.52 -9.16 -11.28
CA GLU A 266 33.28 -9.69 -10.69
C GLU A 266 32.09 -9.54 -11.64
N VAL A 267 31.29 -10.61 -11.71
CA VAL A 267 29.99 -10.62 -12.38
C VAL A 267 29.04 -9.90 -11.43
N GLU A 268 29.01 -8.57 -11.50
CA GLU A 268 28.09 -7.76 -10.71
C GLU A 268 26.79 -7.54 -11.49
N THR A 269 25.74 -8.23 -11.09
CA THR A 269 24.40 -8.02 -11.63
C THR A 269 23.91 -6.62 -11.28
N THR A 270 23.81 -5.76 -12.28
CA THR A 270 23.42 -4.36 -12.10
C THR A 270 21.91 -4.20 -11.92
N LEU A 271 21.49 -3.10 -11.28
CA LEU A 271 20.07 -2.78 -11.13
C LEU A 271 19.36 -2.67 -12.49
N GLU A 272 20.06 -2.14 -13.49
CA GLU A 272 19.50 -1.98 -14.83
C GLU A 272 19.24 -3.33 -15.51
N GLU A 273 20.12 -4.31 -15.32
CA GLU A 273 19.93 -5.68 -15.83
C GLU A 273 18.75 -6.37 -15.14
N LEU A 274 18.60 -6.16 -13.82
CA LEU A 274 17.43 -6.66 -13.08
C LEU A 274 16.13 -6.01 -13.55
N THR A 275 16.11 -4.70 -13.76
CA THR A 275 14.94 -3.99 -14.31
C THR A 275 14.59 -4.50 -15.70
N GLY A 276 15.57 -4.61 -16.60
CA GLY A 276 15.35 -5.17 -17.93
C GLY A 276 14.86 -6.62 -17.88
N TYR A 277 15.39 -7.44 -16.97
CA TYR A 277 14.91 -8.80 -16.76
C TYR A 277 13.45 -8.85 -16.31
N GLN A 278 13.03 -7.98 -15.39
CA GLN A 278 11.63 -7.95 -14.94
C GLN A 278 10.68 -7.56 -16.07
N ILE A 279 11.08 -6.63 -16.94
CA ILE A 279 10.28 -6.24 -18.11
C ILE A 279 10.16 -7.42 -19.08
N VAL A 280 11.28 -8.06 -19.45
CA VAL A 280 11.27 -9.26 -20.32
C VAL A 280 10.47 -10.39 -19.67
N LYS A 281 10.59 -10.58 -18.36
CA LYS A 281 9.84 -11.59 -17.60
C LYS A 281 8.35 -11.31 -17.63
N ALA A 282 7.92 -10.07 -17.40
CA ALA A 282 6.51 -9.68 -17.44
C ALA A 282 5.89 -9.96 -18.81
N ILE A 283 6.62 -9.65 -19.90
CA ILE A 283 6.20 -9.93 -21.27
C ILE A 283 6.12 -11.46 -21.50
N ALA A 284 7.13 -12.22 -21.07
CA ALA A 284 7.17 -13.67 -21.22
C ALA A 284 6.08 -14.38 -20.38
N CYS A 285 5.67 -13.81 -19.25
CA CYS A 285 4.64 -14.38 -18.38
C CYS A 285 3.24 -14.46 -19.00
N ILE A 286 3.02 -13.77 -20.12
CA ILE A 286 1.81 -13.90 -20.92
C ILE A 286 1.71 -15.30 -21.56
N GLU A 287 2.86 -15.93 -21.87
CA GLU A 287 2.93 -17.23 -22.55
C GLU A 287 3.32 -18.38 -21.61
N VAL A 288 4.08 -18.11 -20.55
CA VAL A 288 4.59 -19.14 -19.62
C VAL A 288 4.45 -18.73 -18.16
N LYS A 289 4.43 -19.73 -17.27
CA LYS A 289 4.44 -19.45 -15.82
C LYS A 289 5.72 -18.69 -15.41
N PRO A 290 5.64 -17.70 -14.50
CA PRO A 290 6.77 -16.85 -14.12
C PRO A 290 8.01 -17.61 -13.61
N GLN A 291 7.81 -18.77 -12.97
CA GLN A 291 8.88 -19.60 -12.40
C GLN A 291 9.77 -20.22 -13.48
N ARG A 292 9.29 -20.30 -14.73
CA ARG A 292 10.03 -20.87 -15.86
C ARG A 292 10.99 -19.85 -16.50
N VAL A 293 10.89 -18.57 -16.16
CA VAL A 293 11.70 -17.50 -16.75
C VAL A 293 12.81 -17.12 -15.77
N VAL A 294 14.03 -17.54 -16.08
CA VAL A 294 15.20 -17.45 -15.19
C VAL A 294 16.25 -16.55 -15.83
N CYS A 295 16.98 -15.79 -15.02
CA CYS A 295 18.11 -15.01 -15.48
C CYS A 295 19.46 -15.68 -15.14
N ARG A 296 20.46 -15.45 -15.98
CA ARG A 296 21.86 -15.78 -15.70
C ARG A 296 22.75 -14.64 -16.13
N ASP A 297 23.57 -14.18 -15.22
CA ASP A 297 24.54 -13.14 -15.51
C ASP A 297 25.80 -13.75 -16.14
N ALA A 298 26.27 -13.12 -17.21
CA ALA A 298 27.48 -13.52 -17.92
C ALA A 298 28.29 -12.28 -18.27
N LYS A 299 29.62 -12.42 -18.32
CA LYS A 299 30.57 -11.32 -18.52
C LYS A 299 30.27 -10.40 -19.72
N SER A 300 29.62 -10.93 -20.75
CA SER A 300 29.34 -10.20 -21.99
C SER A 300 27.90 -9.71 -22.10
N TYR A 301 26.95 -10.31 -21.37
CA TYR A 301 25.52 -10.00 -21.44
C TYR A 301 24.76 -10.66 -20.29
N PHE A 302 23.63 -10.08 -19.92
CA PHE A 302 22.69 -10.67 -18.99
C PHE A 302 21.66 -11.54 -19.74
N ALA A 303 21.63 -12.84 -19.46
CA ALA A 303 20.80 -13.81 -20.18
C ALA A 303 19.43 -13.97 -19.52
N VAL A 304 18.36 -13.95 -20.32
CA VAL A 304 17.01 -14.35 -19.89
C VAL A 304 16.65 -15.64 -20.61
N LEU A 305 16.39 -16.70 -19.84
CA LEU A 305 16.28 -18.08 -20.29
C LEU A 305 14.94 -18.69 -19.89
N LEU A 306 14.45 -19.63 -20.71
CA LEU A 306 13.33 -20.50 -20.35
C LEU A 306 13.85 -21.80 -19.71
N ASP A 307 13.20 -22.23 -18.63
CA ASP A 307 13.48 -23.46 -17.87
C ASP A 307 14.94 -23.58 -17.40
N ASP A 308 15.59 -22.44 -17.10
CA ASP A 308 17.01 -22.37 -16.73
C ASP A 308 17.96 -23.09 -17.71
N ASN A 309 17.62 -23.07 -19.01
CA ASN A 309 18.34 -23.80 -20.04
C ASN A 309 19.01 -22.86 -21.06
N ASN A 310 20.34 -22.91 -21.13
CA ASN A 310 21.14 -22.11 -22.07
C ASN A 310 20.79 -22.33 -23.56
N ARG A 311 20.12 -23.44 -23.91
CA ARG A 311 19.63 -23.72 -25.28
C ARG A 311 18.25 -23.13 -25.57
N LYS A 312 17.62 -22.49 -24.58
CA LYS A 312 16.33 -21.84 -24.65
C LYS A 312 16.41 -20.34 -24.27
N PRO A 313 17.17 -19.52 -25.01
CA PRO A 313 17.29 -18.10 -24.71
C PRO A 313 16.03 -17.33 -25.16
N ILE A 314 15.45 -16.57 -24.23
CA ILE A 314 14.31 -15.68 -24.49
C ILE A 314 14.83 -14.32 -24.98
N ALA A 315 15.80 -13.75 -24.26
CA ALA A 315 16.44 -12.48 -24.61
C ALA A 315 17.85 -12.38 -24.01
N ARG A 316 18.65 -11.44 -24.52
CA ARG A 316 19.94 -11.04 -23.94
C ARG A 316 19.98 -9.53 -23.74
N LEU A 317 20.36 -9.07 -22.56
CA LEU A 317 20.54 -7.65 -22.26
C LEU A 317 22.03 -7.33 -22.32
N HIS A 318 22.42 -6.46 -23.25
CA HIS A 318 23.81 -6.03 -23.42
C HIS A 318 23.97 -4.63 -22.84
N PHE A 319 23.94 -4.51 -21.51
CA PHE A 319 23.99 -3.22 -20.80
C PHE A 319 25.41 -2.84 -20.35
N ASN A 320 26.40 -3.66 -20.69
CA ASN A 320 27.82 -3.49 -20.33
C ASN A 320 28.51 -2.25 -20.91
N GLY A 321 27.88 -1.55 -21.87
CA GLY A 321 28.39 -0.35 -22.53
C GLY A 321 27.86 0.94 -21.90
N LYS A 322 28.77 1.84 -21.49
CA LYS A 322 28.41 3.12 -20.83
C LYS A 322 27.55 4.07 -21.69
N ALA A 323 27.56 3.94 -23.02
CA ALA A 323 26.94 4.88 -23.95
C ALA A 323 25.84 4.29 -24.85
N ARG A 324 25.76 2.95 -24.97
CA ARG A 324 24.80 2.26 -25.85
C ARG A 324 24.38 0.95 -25.22
N LYS A 325 23.08 0.73 -25.12
CA LYS A 325 22.47 -0.48 -24.56
C LYS A 325 21.75 -1.21 -25.67
N TYR A 326 21.83 -2.54 -25.67
CA TYR A 326 21.16 -3.35 -26.68
C TYR A 326 20.29 -4.45 -26.08
N LEU A 327 19.12 -4.64 -26.66
CA LEU A 327 18.26 -5.80 -26.45
C LEU A 327 18.50 -6.83 -27.57
N GLY A 328 18.93 -8.02 -27.21
CA GLY A 328 19.04 -9.17 -28.11
C GLY A 328 17.75 -9.99 -28.11
N THR A 329 17.07 -10.09 -29.25
CA THR A 329 15.91 -10.96 -29.47
C THR A 329 16.26 -12.12 -30.40
N PHE A 330 15.56 -13.24 -30.29
CA PHE A 330 15.85 -14.44 -31.11
C PHE A 330 14.75 -14.71 -32.13
N ASP A 331 15.14 -15.11 -33.33
CA ASP A 331 14.23 -15.61 -34.38
C ASP A 331 14.02 -17.14 -34.27
N ALA A 332 13.18 -17.70 -35.16
CA ALA A 332 12.88 -19.13 -35.23
C ALA A 332 14.13 -20.01 -35.50
N ASN A 333 15.20 -19.45 -36.06
CA ASN A 333 16.47 -20.12 -36.31
C ASN A 333 17.46 -19.96 -35.14
N LYS A 334 17.03 -19.36 -34.03
CA LYS A 334 17.85 -19.01 -32.85
C LYS A 334 18.97 -18.01 -33.15
N THR A 335 18.81 -17.21 -34.21
CA THR A 335 19.72 -16.12 -34.53
C THR A 335 19.39 -14.92 -33.67
N GLU A 336 20.41 -14.31 -33.06
CA GLU A 336 20.26 -13.11 -32.23
C GLU A 336 20.27 -11.83 -33.08
N THR A 337 19.24 -11.01 -32.95
CA THR A 337 19.17 -9.65 -33.50
C THR A 337 19.28 -8.65 -32.35
N ARG A 338 20.21 -7.70 -32.46
CA ARG A 338 20.43 -6.66 -31.45
C ARG A 338 19.72 -5.36 -31.83
N HIS A 339 18.86 -4.89 -30.95
CA HIS A 339 18.15 -3.62 -31.07
C HIS A 339 18.76 -2.60 -30.11
N LEU A 340 19.09 -1.41 -30.60
CA LEU A 340 19.56 -0.32 -29.75
C LEU A 340 18.38 0.19 -28.92
N ILE A 341 18.59 0.35 -27.62
CA ILE A 341 17.59 0.94 -26.71
C ILE A 341 18.19 2.17 -26.03
N GLU A 342 17.39 3.23 -25.92
CA GLU A 342 17.73 4.48 -25.25
C GLU A 342 17.21 4.47 -23.80
N SER A 343 16.07 3.83 -23.57
CA SER A 343 15.42 3.66 -22.27
C SER A 343 15.06 2.19 -21.99
N MET A 344 14.77 1.85 -20.73
CA MET A 344 14.28 0.50 -20.38
C MET A 344 12.87 0.24 -20.93
N ASP A 345 12.08 1.30 -21.13
CA ASP A 345 10.72 1.20 -21.65
C ASP A 345 10.70 0.77 -23.13
N ASP A 346 11.79 1.03 -23.86
CA ASP A 346 11.94 0.62 -25.27
C ASP A 346 11.90 -0.90 -25.43
N ILE A 347 12.13 -1.68 -24.36
CA ILE A 347 11.98 -3.14 -24.38
C ILE A 347 10.54 -3.54 -24.75
N TYR A 348 9.53 -2.74 -24.37
CA TYR A 348 8.14 -2.99 -24.74
C TYR A 348 7.88 -2.90 -26.25
N LEU A 349 8.67 -2.14 -27.00
CA LEU A 349 8.58 -2.06 -28.46
C LEU A 349 8.91 -3.41 -29.13
N HIS A 350 9.61 -4.29 -28.42
CA HIS A 350 10.01 -5.61 -28.88
C HIS A 350 9.22 -6.75 -28.21
N ALA A 351 8.09 -6.45 -27.57
CA ALA A 351 7.29 -7.42 -26.84
C ALA A 351 6.85 -8.62 -27.70
N ASP A 352 6.44 -8.36 -28.95
CA ASP A 352 6.03 -9.43 -29.87
C ASP A 352 7.18 -10.38 -30.23
N ALA A 353 8.39 -9.85 -30.41
CA ALA A 353 9.58 -10.66 -30.67
C ALA A 353 9.94 -11.54 -29.46
N ILE A 354 9.82 -11.01 -28.25
CA ILE A 354 10.04 -11.75 -27.00
C ILE A 354 9.00 -12.86 -26.84
N ARG A 355 7.72 -12.57 -27.08
CA ARG A 355 6.64 -13.57 -27.03
C ARG A 355 6.82 -14.65 -28.08
N HIS A 356 7.20 -14.27 -29.30
CA HIS A 356 7.47 -15.21 -30.38
C HIS A 356 8.63 -16.15 -30.03
N ALA A 357 9.71 -15.63 -29.44
CA ALA A 357 10.81 -16.46 -28.96
C ALA A 357 10.34 -17.49 -27.91
N VAL A 358 9.48 -17.09 -26.96
CA VAL A 358 8.92 -18.02 -25.96
C VAL A 358 8.07 -19.11 -26.62
N ARG A 359 7.15 -18.76 -27.54
CA ARG A 359 6.30 -19.72 -28.25
C ARG A 359 7.11 -20.73 -29.06
N SER A 360 8.11 -20.24 -29.80
CA SER A 360 9.04 -21.08 -30.57
C SER A 360 9.78 -22.08 -29.66
N LEU A 361 10.16 -21.66 -28.45
CA LEU A 361 10.82 -22.52 -27.46
C LEU A 361 9.90 -23.54 -26.77
N LEU A 362 8.58 -23.32 -26.82
CA LEU A 362 7.57 -24.27 -26.36
C LEU A 362 7.20 -25.32 -27.42
N GLY A 363 7.65 -25.15 -28.66
CA GLY A 363 7.29 -26.03 -29.78
C GLY A 363 5.96 -25.68 -30.43
N GLU A 364 5.38 -24.52 -30.10
CA GLU A 364 4.19 -23.96 -30.74
C GLU A 364 4.65 -23.06 -31.89
N SER A 365 4.98 -23.69 -33.04
CA SER A 365 4.97 -22.95 -34.30
C SER A 365 3.53 -22.59 -34.63
N ALA A 366 3.30 -21.32 -34.96
CA ALA A 366 2.00 -20.68 -35.22
C ALA A 366 1.02 -21.49 -36.07
#